data_AF-A0A8T4ZKL5-F1
#
_entry.id   AF-A0A8T4ZKL5-F1
#
_cell.length_a   1.000
_cell.length_b   1.000
_cell.length_c   1.000
_cell.angle_alpha   90.00
_cell.angle_beta   90.00
_cell.angle_gamma   90.00
#
_symmetry.space_group_name_H-M   'P 1'
#
loop_
_entity.id
_entity.type
_entity.pdbx_description
1 polymer ?
#
loop_
_entity_poly.entity_id
_entity_poly.type
_entity_poly.pdbx_seq_one_letter_code
_entity_poly.pdbx_strand_id
1 'polypeptide(L)' 'MEKLSGIVYECVRCGAKVPSDELELRGGEIKCIVCGYRILKKVKPPVVKRLQAK' A
#
# COMPACT_ATOMS: atom_id res chain seq x y z
N MET A 1 8.32 -10.91 18.44
CA MET A 1 7.27 -9.88 18.31
C MET A 1 7.14 -9.51 16.83
N GLU A 2 6.51 -10.38 16.05
CA GLU A 2 6.35 -10.22 14.60
C GLU A 2 5.16 -9.30 14.32
N LYS A 3 5.42 -8.01 14.06
CA LYS A 3 4.41 -7.16 13.44
C LYS A 3 4.38 -7.52 11.96
N LEU A 4 3.39 -8.35 11.60
CA LEU A 4 2.99 -8.62 10.23
C LEU A 4 2.94 -7.29 9.46
N SER A 5 3.83 -7.18 8.48
CA SER A 5 3.98 -6.04 7.60
C SER A 5 2.61 -5.58 7.08
N GLY A 6 2.11 -4.47 7.61
CA GLY A 6 0.89 -3.84 7.13
C GLY A 6 1.00 -3.57 5.62
N ILE A 7 -0.10 -3.75 4.90
CA ILE A 7 -0.11 -3.52 3.45
C ILE A 7 0.11 -2.03 3.22
N VAL A 8 1.25 -1.67 2.61
CA VAL A 8 1.54 -0.29 2.25
C VAL A 8 1.11 -0.04 0.82
N TYR A 9 0.37 1.05 0.63
CA TYR A 9 -0.03 1.57 -0.66
C TYR A 9 0.80 2.81 -1.00
N GLU A 10 1.00 3.07 -2.28
CA GLU A 10 1.74 4.22 -2.80
C GLU A 10 0.85 5.00 -3.76
N CYS A 11 0.71 6.30 -3.56
CA CYS A 11 -0.05 7.13 -4.49
C CYS A 11 0.71 7.32 -5.81
N VAL A 12 0.06 7.02 -6.93
CA VAL A 12 0.67 7.14 -8.27
C VAL A 12 1.02 8.60 -8.62
N ARG A 13 0.32 9.59 -8.02
CA ARG A 13 0.50 11.00 -8.36
C ARG A 13 1.58 11.71 -7.54
N CYS A 14 1.65 11.45 -6.24
CA CYS A 14 2.59 12.13 -5.33
C CYS A 14 3.63 11.20 -4.70
N GLY A 15 3.56 9.88 -4.92
CA GLY A 15 4.47 8.91 -4.32
C GLY A 15 4.31 8.71 -2.81
N ALA A 16 3.28 9.31 -2.20
CA ALA A 16 3.05 9.15 -0.76
C ALA A 16 2.72 7.70 -0.41
N LYS A 17 3.42 7.16 0.59
CA LYS A 17 3.18 5.82 1.14
C LYS A 17 2.13 5.91 2.23
N VAL A 18 1.02 5.22 2.04
CA VAL A 18 -0.12 5.20 2.96
C VAL A 18 -0.34 3.75 3.42
N PRO A 19 -0.30 3.44 4.72
CA PRO A 19 -0.64 2.12 5.23
C PRO A 19 -2.14 1.82 5.06
N SER A 20 -2.50 0.55 4.89
CA SER A 20 -3.90 0.11 4.74
C SER A 20 -4.79 0.51 5.92
N ASP A 21 -4.22 0.50 7.11
CA ASP A 21 -4.90 0.85 8.37
C ASP A 21 -5.51 2.28 8.30
N GLU A 22 -4.78 3.23 7.72
CA GLU A 22 -5.23 4.62 7.54
C GLU A 22 -6.38 4.76 6.53
N LEU A 23 -6.51 3.84 5.56
CA LEU A 23 -7.64 3.81 4.63
C LEU A 23 -8.89 3.22 5.28
N GLU A 24 -8.73 2.17 6.09
CA GLU A 24 -9.84 1.51 6.79
C GLU A 24 -10.46 2.45 7.84
N LEU A 25 -9.62 3.19 8.57
CA LEU A 25 -10.04 4.21 9.53
C LEU A 25 -10.92 5.32 8.93
N ARG A 26 -10.83 5.58 7.62
CA ARG A 26 -11.55 6.67 6.94
C ARG A 26 -12.80 6.21 6.19
N GLY A 27 -13.27 4.98 6.42
CA GLY A 27 -14.50 4.45 5.82
C GLY A 27 -14.29 3.77 4.47
N GLY A 28 -13.07 3.31 4.18
CA GLY A 28 -12.77 2.51 2.97
C GLY A 28 -12.66 3.32 1.69
N GLU A 29 -12.63 4.66 1.77
CA GLU A 29 -12.36 5.50 0.61
C GLU A 29 -10.88 5.39 0.20
N ILE A 30 -10.64 4.87 -1.01
CA ILE A 30 -9.30 4.87 -1.62
C ILE A 30 -8.98 6.29 -2.04
N LYS A 31 -8.52 7.11 -1.09
CA LYS A 31 -8.13 8.51 -1.31
C LYS A 31 -6.77 8.75 -0.68
N CYS A 32 -5.84 9.27 -1.46
CA CYS A 32 -4.56 9.71 -0.94
C CYS A 32 -4.74 10.88 0.03
N ILE A 33 -4.16 10.77 1.22
CA ILE A 33 -4.23 11.80 2.27
C ILE A 33 -3.59 13.14 1.86
N VAL A 34 -2.61 13.10 0.95
CA VAL A 34 -1.81 14.27 0.59
C VAL A 34 -2.44 15.06 -0.55
N CYS A 35 -2.93 14.37 -1.59
CA CYS A 35 -3.35 15.00 -2.84
C CYS A 35 -4.81 14.71 -3.24
N GLY A 36 -5.52 13.88 -2.47
CA GLY A 36 -6.90 13.50 -2.77
C GLY A 36 -7.07 12.57 -3.98
N TYR A 37 -5.98 12.11 -4.59
CA TYR A 37 -6.01 11.20 -5.73
C TYR A 37 -6.49 9.81 -5.32
N ARG A 38 -7.30 9.15 -6.17
CA ARG A 38 -7.99 7.90 -5.82
C ARG A 38 -7.32 6.61 -6.28
N ILE A 39 -6.13 6.72 -6.87
CA ILE A 39 -5.39 5.56 -7.38
C ILE A 39 -4.15 5.38 -6.51
N LEU A 40 -4.14 4.25 -5.79
CA LEU A 40 -3.03 3.81 -4.98
C LEU A 40 -2.52 2.45 -5.46
N LYS A 41 -1.20 2.29 -5.53
CA LYS A 41 -0.50 1.07 -5.95
C LYS A 41 -0.01 0.32 -4.72
N LYS A 42 -0.30 -0.98 -4.61
CA LYS A 42 0.24 -1.80 -3.52
C LYS A 42 1.75 -1.95 -3.66
N VAL A 43 2.50 -1.60 -2.60
CA VAL A 43 3.96 -1.76 -2.56
C VAL A 43 4.28 -3.26 -2.47
N LYS A 44 5.30 -3.70 -3.22
CA LYS A 44 5.76 -5.09 -3.21
C LYS A 44 6.22 -5.45 -1.79
N PRO A 45 5.71 -6.53 -1.18
CA PRO A 45 6.17 -6.95 0.13
C PRO A 45 7.65 -7.36 0.05
N PRO A 46 8.40 -7.28 1.16
CA PRO A 46 9.82 -7.64 1.19
C PRO A 46 10.07 -9.14 0.95
N VAL A 47 9.02 -9.98 1.04
CA VAL A 47 9.13 -11.41 0.74
C VAL A 47 9.32 -11.63 -0.76
N VAL A 48 10.45 -12.25 -1.11
CA VAL A 48 10.78 -12.57 -2.49
C VAL A 48 9.89 -13.69 -3.03
N LYS A 49 9.37 -13.51 -4.24
CA LYS A 49 8.65 -14.57 -4.97
C LYS A 49 9.68 -15.51 -5.60
N ARG A 50 9.69 -16.80 -5.21
CA ARG A 50 10.50 -17.84 -5.86
C ARG A 50 9.77 -18.35 -7.10
N LEU A 51 10.46 -18.42 -8.23
CA LEU A 51 9.95 -18.92 -9.50
C LEU A 51 10.89 -20.04 -9.99
N GLN A 52 10.33 -21.18 -10.42
CA GLN A 52 11.11 -22.22 -11.08
C GLN A 52 11.46 -21.76 -12.49
N ALA A 53 12.71 -21.94 -12.90
CA ALA A 53 13.12 -21.73 -14.29
C ALA A 53 12.69 -22.94 -15.13
N LYS A 54 12.30 -22.70 -16.39
CA LYS A 54 12.04 -23.75 -17.39
C LYS A 54 13.28 -23.98 -18.22
#